data_AF-A0A973GSR0-F1
#
_entry.id   AF-A0A973GSR0-F1
#
_cell.length_a   1.000
_cell.length_b   1.000
_cell.length_c   1.000
_cell.angle_alpha   90.00
_cell.angle_beta   90.00
_cell.angle_gamma   90.00
#
_symmetry.space_group_name_H-M   'P 1'
#
loop_
_entity.id
_entity.type
_entity.pdbx_description
1 polymer ?
#
loop_
_entity_poly.entity_id
_entity_poly.type
_entity_poly.pdbx_seq_one_letter_code
_entity_poly.pdbx_strand_id
1 'polypeptide(L)'
;MDKSAVSLLTTSLQVLWPLLAILWFLGLFLPFLMITNRKPAVKVFDQRLMYNPFNIQFYGEQYLTRKGFKWRNLSWLCYGVFVGILVMIFAVYYSVKKPAA
;
A
#
# COMPACT_ATOMS: atom_id res chain seq x y z
N MET A 1 -6.73 -8.57 38.90
CA MET A 1 -6.46 -8.76 37.46
C MET A 1 -5.19 -9.59 37.32
N ASP A 2 -5.30 -10.77 36.69
CA ASP A 2 -4.15 -11.65 36.48
C ASP A 2 -3.12 -10.99 35.57
N LYS A 3 -1.95 -10.70 36.13
CA LYS A 3 -0.83 -10.06 35.43
C LYS A 3 -0.36 -10.87 34.21
N SER A 4 -0.56 -12.19 34.23
CA SER A 4 -0.26 -13.10 33.11
C SER A 4 -1.19 -12.88 31.91
N ALA A 5 -2.49 -12.72 32.14
CA ALA A 5 -3.48 -12.47 31.10
C ALA A 5 -3.26 -11.11 30.43
N VAL A 6 -2.94 -10.09 31.23
CA VAL A 6 -2.61 -8.74 30.72
C VAL A 6 -1.33 -8.78 29.88
N SER A 7 -0.29 -9.49 30.34
CA SER A 7 0.98 -9.68 29.62
C SER A 7 0.79 -10.37 28.26
N LEU A 8 0.03 -11.47 28.23
CA LEU A 8 -0.29 -12.21 27.01
C LEU A 8 -1.10 -11.37 26.02
N LEU A 9 -2.08 -10.60 26.53
CA LEU A 9 -2.90 -9.72 25.71
C LEU A 9 -2.06 -8.58 25.11
N THR A 10 -1.15 -7.98 25.88
CA THR A 10 -0.25 -6.95 25.36
C THR A 10 0.73 -7.47 24.32
N THR A 11 1.30 -8.65 24.51
CA THR A 11 2.26 -9.24 23.55
C THR A 11 1.57 -9.69 22.27
N SER A 12 0.38 -10.30 22.38
CA SER A 12 -0.41 -10.65 21.21
C SER A 12 -0.88 -9.42 20.45
N LEU A 13 -1.31 -8.34 21.14
CA LEU A 13 -1.64 -7.07 20.47
C LEU A 13 -0.43 -6.51 19.72
N GLN A 14 0.74 -6.47 20.38
CA GLN A 14 1.99 -5.94 19.83
C GLN A 14 2.45 -6.64 18.55
N VAL A 15 2.12 -7.92 18.37
CA VAL A 15 2.47 -8.71 17.18
C VAL A 15 1.34 -8.73 16.13
N LEU A 16 0.08 -8.60 16.54
CA LEU A 16 -1.06 -8.61 15.62
C LEU A 16 -1.14 -7.33 14.78
N TRP A 17 -0.99 -6.15 15.39
CA TRP A 17 -1.17 -4.88 14.68
C TRP A 17 -0.13 -4.65 13.56
N PRO A 18 1.17 -5.02 13.71
CA PRO A 18 2.12 -4.92 12.61
C PRO A 18 1.81 -5.90 11.48
N LEU A 19 1.37 -7.12 11.81
CA LEU A 19 0.96 -8.11 10.82
C LEU A 19 -0.26 -7.63 10.01
N LEU A 20 -1.26 -7.05 10.69
CA LEU A 20 -2.42 -6.42 10.04
C LEU A 20 -2.00 -5.24 9.17
N ALA A 21 -1.06 -4.40 9.62
CA ALA A 21 -0.56 -3.27 8.83
C ALA A 21 0.19 -3.75 7.57
N ILE A 22 1.01 -4.80 7.68
CA ILE A 22 1.72 -5.41 6.54
C ILE A 22 0.74 -6.05 5.57
N LEU A 23 -0.27 -6.79 6.06
CA LEU A 23 -1.31 -7.38 5.22
C LEU A 23 -2.15 -6.33 4.50
N TRP A 24 -2.50 -5.24 5.19
CA TRP A 24 -3.18 -4.09 4.60
C TRP A 24 -2.32 -3.42 3.52
N PHE A 25 -1.03 -3.25 3.77
CA PHE A 25 -0.07 -2.72 2.80
C PHE A 25 0.06 -3.63 1.57
N LEU A 26 0.24 -4.94 1.76
CA LEU A 26 0.30 -5.92 0.68
C LEU A 26 -1.00 -5.94 -0.14
N GLY A 27 -2.15 -5.86 0.53
CA GLY A 27 -3.46 -5.80 -0.11
C GLY A 27 -3.67 -4.57 -1.00
N LEU A 28 -3.00 -3.45 -0.72
CA LEU A 28 -3.04 -2.24 -1.55
C LEU A 28 -1.90 -2.17 -2.58
N PHE A 29 -0.75 -2.77 -2.27
CA PHE A 29 0.44 -2.79 -3.11
C PHE A 29 0.33 -3.78 -4.27
N LEU A 30 -0.25 -4.97 -4.05
CA LEU A 30 -0.49 -5.98 -5.10
C LEU A 30 -1.39 -5.44 -6.24
N PRO A 31 -2.53 -4.80 -5.97
CA PRO A 31 -3.34 -4.16 -7.00
C PRO A 31 -2.59 -3.04 -7.73
N PHE A 32 -1.77 -2.25 -7.03
CA PHE A 32 -0.96 -1.21 -7.65
C PHE A 32 0.06 -1.79 -8.64
N LEU A 33 0.79 -2.83 -8.24
CA LEU A 33 1.67 -3.60 -9.11
C LEU A 33 0.93 -4.19 -10.31
N MET A 34 -0.30 -4.68 -10.12
CA MET A 34 -1.12 -5.16 -11.23
C MET A 34 -1.55 -4.03 -12.17
N ILE A 35 -1.86 -2.85 -11.66
CA ILE A 35 -2.22 -1.68 -12.48
C ILE A 35 -1.00 -1.19 -13.29
N THR A 36 0.19 -1.17 -12.70
CA THR A 36 1.41 -0.72 -13.39
C THR A 36 1.97 -1.77 -14.36
N ASN A 37 1.87 -3.06 -14.05
CA ASN A 37 2.48 -4.13 -14.86
C ASN A 37 1.54 -4.82 -15.84
N ARG A 38 0.21 -4.66 -15.74
CA ARG A 38 -0.68 -5.22 -16.76
C ARG A 38 -0.64 -4.36 -18.01
N LYS A 39 0.08 -4.86 -19.01
CA LYS A 39 -0.13 -4.46 -20.41
C LYS A 39 -1.63 -4.52 -20.70
N PRO A 40 -2.21 -3.47 -21.31
CA PRO A 40 -3.64 -3.44 -21.59
C PRO A 40 -4.06 -4.68 -22.40
N ALA A 41 -5.06 -5.40 -21.89
CA ALA A 41 -5.36 -6.76 -22.33
C ALA A 41 -6.31 -6.83 -23.54
N VAL A 42 -7.08 -5.77 -23.80
CA VAL A 42 -8.10 -5.75 -24.84
C VAL A 42 -7.60 -4.91 -26.02
N LYS A 43 -7.38 -5.52 -27.18
CA LYS A 43 -7.15 -4.78 -28.43
C LYS A 43 -8.50 -4.27 -28.95
N VAL A 44 -8.67 -2.95 -29.06
CA VAL A 44 -9.89 -2.35 -29.61
C VAL A 44 -9.43 -1.55 -30.82
N PHE A 45 -9.62 -2.10 -32.02
CA PHE A 45 -9.08 -1.61 -33.29
C PHE A 45 -7.59 -1.89 -33.56
N ASP A 46 -7.38 -2.61 -34.66
CA ASP A 46 -6.17 -2.70 -35.48
C ASP A 46 -4.84 -2.51 -34.72
N GLN A 47 -4.46 -3.45 -33.84
CA GLN A 47 -3.21 -3.56 -33.05
C GLN A 47 -2.66 -2.32 -32.29
N ARG A 48 -3.19 -1.12 -32.53
CA ARG A 48 -2.61 0.19 -32.19
C ARG A 48 -3.27 0.81 -30.97
N LEU A 49 -4.46 0.34 -30.62
CA LEU A 49 -5.14 0.72 -29.39
C LEU A 49 -5.41 -0.52 -28.52
N MET A 50 -4.78 -0.53 -27.35
CA MET A 50 -4.99 -1.54 -26.32
C MET A 50 -5.58 -0.89 -25.08
N TYR A 51 -6.57 -1.51 -24.47
CA TYR A 51 -7.30 -0.98 -23.32
C TYR A 51 -7.38 -1.98 -22.16
N ASN A 52 -7.28 -1.46 -20.94
CA ASN A 52 -7.83 -2.07 -19.74
C ASN A 52 -8.50 -0.96 -18.89
N PRO A 53 -9.29 -1.30 -17.85
CA PRO A 53 -10.01 -0.30 -17.06
C PRO A 53 -9.15 0.82 -16.44
N PHE A 54 -7.83 0.65 -16.36
CA PHE A 54 -6.87 1.55 -15.74
C PHE A 54 -5.89 2.19 -16.73
N ASN A 55 -5.55 1.51 -17.83
CA ASN A 55 -4.55 1.91 -18.81
C ASN A 55 -5.11 1.86 -20.24
N ILE A 56 -4.76 2.86 -21.03
CA ILE A 56 -4.94 2.91 -22.49
C ILE A 56 -3.54 2.94 -23.10
N GLN A 57 -3.28 2.15 -24.12
CA GLN A 57 -2.09 2.28 -24.94
C GLN A 57 -2.51 2.68 -26.35
N PHE A 58 -1.95 3.77 -26.86
CA PHE A 58 -2.27 4.34 -28.17
C PHE A 58 -0.95 4.65 -28.90
N TYR A 59 -0.75 4.09 -30.09
CA TYR A 59 0.49 4.26 -30.87
C TYR A 59 1.78 3.94 -30.10
N GLY A 60 1.74 2.96 -29.19
CA GLY A 60 2.88 2.57 -28.38
C GLY A 60 3.04 3.35 -27.07
N GLU A 61 2.42 4.51 -26.94
CA GLU A 61 2.42 5.30 -25.71
C GLU A 61 1.36 4.82 -24.72
N GLN A 62 1.69 4.84 -23.42
CA GLN A 62 0.80 4.43 -22.34
C GLN A 62 0.20 5.64 -21.62
N TYR A 63 -1.12 5.63 -21.51
CA TYR A 63 -1.94 6.63 -20.85
C TYR A 63 -2.75 5.97 -19.74
N LEU A 64 -3.03 6.72 -18.67
CA LEU A 64 -3.96 6.28 -17.62
C LEU A 64 -5.38 6.73 -17.93
N THR A 65 -6.35 5.85 -17.71
CA THR A 65 -7.76 6.24 -17.68
C THR A 65 -8.03 7.11 -16.44
N ARG A 66 -9.14 7.84 -16.42
CA ARG A 66 -9.58 8.57 -15.22
C ARG A 66 -9.69 7.66 -13.99
N LYS A 67 -10.11 6.40 -14.20
CA LYS A 67 -10.19 5.38 -13.14
C LYS A 67 -8.78 4.97 -12.69
N GLY A 68 -7.87 4.70 -13.62
CA GLY A 68 -6.46 4.42 -13.32
C GLY A 68 -5.78 5.54 -12.54
N PHE A 69 -6.01 6.80 -12.93
CA PHE A 69 -5.46 7.96 -12.23
C PHE A 69 -5.99 8.08 -10.79
N LYS A 70 -7.31 7.91 -10.59
CA LYS A 70 -7.91 7.89 -9.24
C LYS A 70 -7.31 6.80 -8.36
N TRP A 71 -7.17 5.59 -8.89
CA TRP A 71 -6.57 4.46 -8.17
C TRP A 71 -5.10 4.71 -7.84
N ARG A 72 -4.32 5.23 -8.81
CA ARG A 72 -2.92 5.60 -8.59
C ARG A 72 -2.76 6.61 -7.46
N ASN A 73 -3.59 7.66 -7.43
CA ASN A 73 -3.56 8.66 -6.37
C ASN A 73 -3.96 8.08 -5.02
N LEU A 74 -4.99 7.23 -4.98
CA LEU A 74 -5.39 6.54 -3.75
C LEU A 74 -4.27 5.66 -3.22
N SER A 75 -3.60 4.89 -4.09
CA SER A 75 -2.44 4.08 -3.71
C SER A 75 -1.28 4.91 -3.18
N TRP A 76 -0.98 6.06 -3.80
CA TRP A 76 0.05 6.99 -3.30
C TRP A 76 -0.31 7.58 -1.93
N LEU A 77 -1.57 7.95 -1.71
CA LEU A 77 -2.05 8.41 -0.41
C LEU A 77 -1.90 7.33 0.65
N CYS A 78 -2.33 6.09 0.35
CA CYS A 78 -2.17 4.96 1.26
C CYS A 78 -0.70 4.66 1.57
N TYR A 79 0.18 4.74 0.56
CA TYR A 79 1.62 4.60 0.76
C TYR A 79 2.18 5.69 1.67
N GLY A 80 1.83 6.96 1.44
CA GLY A 80 2.26 8.07 2.27
C GLY A 80 1.80 7.94 3.73
N VAL A 81 0.56 7.50 3.96
CA VAL A 81 0.04 7.21 5.30
C VAL A 81 0.84 6.11 5.97
N PHE A 82 1.15 5.02 5.25
CA PHE A 82 1.93 3.91 5.80
C PHE A 82 3.35 4.35 6.21
N VAL A 83 4.06 5.10 5.34
CA VAL A 83 5.38 5.64 5.68
C VAL A 83 5.28 6.58 6.87
N GLY A 84 4.27 7.44 6.94
CA GLY A 84 4.03 8.33 8.07
C GLY A 84 3.84 7.58 9.39
N ILE A 85 3.08 6.48 9.39
CA ILE A 85 2.90 5.62 10.57
C ILE A 85 4.23 4.98 11.00
N LEU A 86 5.03 4.48 10.05
CA LEU A 86 6.34 3.91 10.36
C LEU A 86 7.28 4.93 10.99
N VAL A 87 7.37 6.14 10.41
CA VAL A 87 8.16 7.24 10.98
C VAL A 87 7.65 7.61 12.37
N MET A 88 6.33 7.70 12.53
CA MET A 88 5.55 7.64 13.78
C MET A 88 6.21 6.76 14.86
N ILE A 89 6.17 5.47 14.58
CA ILE A 89 6.62 4.41 15.47
C ILE A 89 8.11 4.52 15.78
N PHE A 90 8.94 4.76 14.76
CA PHE A 90 10.39 4.91 14.94
C PHE A 90 10.75 6.13 15.78
N ALA A 91 10.07 7.27 15.59
CA ALA A 91 10.28 8.48 16.36
C ALA A 91 9.92 8.28 17.84
N VAL A 92 8.80 7.62 18.12
CA VAL A 92 8.39 7.26 19.49
C VAL A 92 9.39 6.28 20.11
N TYR A 93 9.79 5.23 19.38
CA TYR A 93 10.79 4.28 19.84
C TYR A 93 12.10 4.97 20.21
N TYR A 94 12.61 5.85 19.34
CA TYR A 94 13.85 6.57 19.59
C TYR A 94 13.74 7.54 20.78
N SER A 95 12.58 8.19 20.95
CA SER A 95 12.34 9.11 22.07
C SER A 95 12.25 8.38 23.41
N VAL A 96 11.67 7.17 23.44
CA VAL A 96 11.58 6.33 24.65
C VAL A 96 12.92 5.67 24.98
N LYS A 97 13.72 5.33 23.98
CA LYS A 97 15.01 4.64 24.16
C LYS A 97 16.21 5.58 24.33
N LYS A 98 16.04 6.90 24.20
CA LYS A 98 17.08 7.84 24.61
C LYS A 98 17.27 7.67 26.12
N PRO A 99 18.43 7.20 26.60
CA PRO A 99 18.73 7.30 28.02
C PRO A 99 18.68 8.79 28.37
N ALA A 100 17.96 9.13 29.43
CA ALA A 100 18.01 10.47 30.00
C ALA A 100 19.49 10.81 30.23
N ALA A 101 20.00 11.78 29.47
CA ALA A 101 21.29 12.39 29.72
C ALA A 101 21.17 13.31 30.95
#